data_AF-A0A5C1Q8T0-F1
#
_entry.id   AF-A0A5C1Q8T0-F1
#
_cell.length_a   1.000
_cell.length_b   1.000
_cell.length_c   1.000
_cell.angle_alpha   90.00
_cell.angle_beta   90.00
_cell.angle_gamma   90.00
#
_symmetry.space_group_name_H-M   'P 1'
#
loop_
_entity.id
_entity.type
_entity.pdbx_description
1 polymer ?
#
loop_
_entity_poly.entity_id
_entity_poly.type
_entity_poly.pdbx_seq_one_letter_code
_entity_poly.pdbx_strand_id
1 'polypeptide(L)'
;MTDSPTTLHIDATRDEATRTTLLRLSGEIDVSAATAFEPLHRQPPADPQVVMDFAAVARINSMGLAQLLRLLEHWRGQGLRLEARGLNRTLSMLFKMTGLMRYFAGPEGAAAVASASAPAAGVMPPGVRPVAARPAGPPQMRRIVRPGAAVPATPGAPSPVSPAVASAPSAPPMPVPASVLPAMFAAAAPPPGDRLDFLVSQQNSQQLTGWYYLNTLLQRTLGRTVSLSVEDFEDGAAAGRTRAHAPALVFARPFDACALMQQHGYLPVVRPQDDCDEVSLIVRHDDARATLTDFAGAQVVTALERSFVFVLGRFFCDECGLDSAGLPRRFAGSEIAALKMLLSGQAELLFMSSRGHERLSALARAGTRVLERSETRVASHLLLLHPSCQALVQPLREALTGLAQHDKGRQALQDLGMNGWDVPAPEEVEMLLMLYRRYAG
;
A
#
# COMPACT_ATOMS: atom_id res chain seq x y z
N MET A 1 -3.78 -40.97 -14.69
CA MET A 1 -3.27 -39.70 -14.14
C MET A 1 -2.92 -38.85 -15.35
N THR A 2 -3.72 -37.85 -15.64
CA THR A 2 -3.53 -36.93 -16.77
C THR A 2 -2.36 -36.01 -16.46
N ASP A 3 -1.30 -36.09 -17.26
CA ASP A 3 -0.19 -35.13 -17.27
C ASP A 3 -0.76 -33.75 -17.63
N SER A 4 -0.94 -32.90 -16.63
CA SER A 4 -1.13 -31.48 -16.89
C SER A 4 0.19 -30.93 -17.44
N PRO A 5 0.18 -30.15 -18.53
CA PRO A 5 1.39 -29.57 -19.09
C PRO A 5 2.05 -28.69 -18.03
N THR A 6 3.34 -28.91 -17.80
CA THR A 6 4.13 -28.12 -16.85
C THR A 6 4.26 -26.70 -17.39
N THR A 7 3.91 -25.71 -16.58
CA THR A 7 3.96 -24.28 -16.95
C THR A 7 5.36 -23.67 -16.81
N LEU A 8 6.27 -24.38 -16.12
CA LEU A 8 7.66 -23.99 -15.92
C LEU A 8 8.59 -24.72 -16.89
N HIS A 9 9.40 -23.95 -17.63
CA HIS A 9 10.49 -24.46 -18.44
C HIS A 9 11.83 -24.04 -17.84
N ILE A 10 12.79 -24.97 -17.81
CA ILE A 10 14.12 -24.75 -17.26
C ILE A 10 15.17 -25.14 -18.30
N ASP A 11 15.93 -24.16 -18.78
CA ASP A 11 17.08 -24.39 -19.64
C ASP A 11 18.37 -24.32 -18.82
N ALA A 12 19.15 -25.40 -18.84
CA ALA A 12 20.42 -25.48 -18.13
C ALA A 12 21.60 -25.29 -19.09
N THR A 13 22.45 -24.31 -18.80
CA THR A 13 23.70 -24.07 -19.52
C THR A 13 24.87 -24.10 -18.55
N ARG A 14 25.96 -24.77 -18.92
CA ARG A 14 27.15 -24.89 -18.09
C ARG A 14 28.27 -24.02 -18.63
N ASP A 15 28.86 -23.20 -17.78
CA ASP A 15 30.09 -22.49 -18.06
C ASP A 15 31.27 -23.24 -17.42
N GLU A 16 32.06 -23.90 -18.26
CA GLU A 16 33.22 -24.69 -17.83
C GLU A 16 34.37 -23.82 -17.29
N ALA A 17 34.48 -22.57 -17.73
CA ALA A 17 35.56 -21.67 -17.32
C ALA A 17 35.34 -21.17 -15.89
N THR A 18 34.09 -20.90 -15.51
CA THR A 18 33.73 -20.39 -14.18
C THR A 18 33.20 -21.48 -13.24
N ARG A 19 33.07 -22.73 -13.72
CA ARG A 19 32.43 -23.86 -13.01
C ARG A 19 31.09 -23.42 -12.41
N THR A 20 30.27 -22.80 -13.26
CA THR A 20 28.95 -22.28 -12.88
C THR A 20 27.89 -22.89 -13.79
N THR A 21 26.82 -23.40 -13.17
CA THR A 21 25.62 -23.82 -13.89
C THR A 21 24.60 -22.68 -13.88
N LEU A 22 24.21 -22.18 -15.06
CA LEU A 22 23.13 -21.21 -15.23
C LEU A 22 21.84 -21.94 -15.58
N LEU A 23 20.81 -21.74 -14.74
CA LEU A 23 19.46 -22.23 -14.95
C LEU A 23 18.57 -21.06 -15.35
N ARG A 24 18.03 -21.06 -16.56
CA ARG A 24 17.05 -20.06 -17.01
C ARG A 24 15.65 -20.59 -16.80
N LEU A 25 14.91 -19.95 -15.91
CA LEU A 25 13.53 -20.30 -15.60
C LEU A 25 12.60 -19.41 -16.44
N SER A 26 11.63 -20.03 -17.09
CA SER A 26 10.61 -19.31 -17.87
C SER A 26 9.21 -19.89 -17.64
N GLY A 27 8.21 -19.01 -17.63
CA GLY A 27 6.81 -19.39 -17.37
C GLY A 27 6.35 -19.08 -15.94
N GLU A 28 5.49 -19.94 -15.38
CA GLU A 28 4.97 -19.80 -14.01
C GLU A 28 5.53 -20.87 -13.08
N ILE A 29 5.89 -20.48 -11.85
CA ILE A 29 6.28 -21.43 -10.79
C ILE A 29 5.06 -21.66 -9.90
N ASP A 30 4.35 -22.74 -10.19
CA ASP A 30 3.16 -23.18 -9.46
C ASP A 30 3.33 -24.63 -8.93
N VAL A 31 2.22 -25.30 -8.56
CA VAL A 31 2.26 -26.70 -8.12
C VAL A 31 2.82 -27.65 -9.18
N SER A 32 2.61 -27.36 -10.47
CA SER A 32 3.10 -28.15 -11.59
C SER A 32 4.62 -28.05 -11.75
N ALA A 33 5.27 -26.98 -11.24
CA ALA A 33 6.73 -26.83 -11.27
C ALA A 33 7.49 -28.00 -10.61
N ALA A 34 6.82 -28.80 -9.78
CA ALA A 34 7.37 -30.02 -9.20
C ALA A 34 7.97 -30.95 -10.27
N THR A 35 7.30 -31.13 -11.41
CA THR A 35 7.78 -32.00 -12.50
C THR A 35 9.04 -31.47 -13.15
N ALA A 36 9.16 -30.15 -13.30
CA ALA A 36 10.38 -29.50 -13.83
C ALA A 36 11.54 -29.51 -12.82
N PHE A 37 11.27 -29.44 -11.52
CA PHE A 37 12.30 -29.50 -10.47
C PHE A 37 12.70 -30.92 -10.07
N GLU A 38 11.93 -31.94 -10.42
CA GLU A 38 12.19 -33.34 -10.08
C GLU A 38 13.54 -33.86 -10.64
N PRO A 39 13.91 -33.63 -11.92
CA PRO A 39 15.24 -33.99 -12.44
C PRO A 39 16.39 -33.33 -11.66
N LEU A 40 16.19 -32.08 -11.24
CA LEU A 40 17.16 -31.28 -10.51
C LEU A 40 17.31 -31.72 -9.03
N HIS A 41 16.27 -32.32 -8.45
CA HIS A 41 16.36 -33.01 -7.16
C HIS A 41 17.10 -34.34 -7.27
N ARG A 42 16.80 -35.14 -8.30
CA ARG A 42 17.46 -36.45 -8.49
C ARG A 42 18.93 -36.31 -8.87
N GLN A 43 19.25 -35.32 -9.68
CA GLN A 43 20.61 -35.07 -10.15
C GLN A 43 20.95 -33.59 -9.99
N PRO A 44 21.49 -33.20 -8.82
CA PRO A 44 21.89 -31.83 -8.59
C PRO A 44 23.01 -31.40 -9.56
N PRO A 45 23.13 -30.10 -9.86
CA PRO A 45 24.23 -29.59 -10.67
C PRO A 45 25.59 -30.00 -10.11
N ALA A 46 26.49 -30.45 -10.98
CA ALA A 46 27.84 -30.91 -10.59
C ALA A 46 28.77 -29.75 -10.16
N ASP A 47 28.40 -28.52 -10.53
CA ASP A 47 29.18 -27.33 -10.25
C ASP A 47 28.87 -26.74 -8.86
N PRO A 48 29.88 -26.16 -8.19
CA PRO A 48 29.72 -25.61 -6.84
C PRO A 48 28.89 -24.31 -6.81
N GLN A 49 28.70 -23.65 -7.95
CA GLN A 49 27.89 -22.44 -8.09
C GLN A 49 26.76 -22.65 -9.09
N VAL A 50 25.54 -22.31 -8.66
CA VAL A 50 24.32 -22.35 -9.47
C VAL A 50 23.70 -20.96 -9.49
N VAL A 51 23.50 -20.43 -10.69
CA VAL A 51 22.81 -19.16 -10.92
C VAL A 51 21.43 -19.48 -11.48
N MET A 52 20.39 -19.04 -10.79
CA MET A 52 18.99 -19.15 -11.23
C MET A 52 18.55 -17.81 -11.80
N ASP A 53 18.23 -17.77 -13.09
CA ASP A 53 17.73 -16.59 -13.79
C ASP A 53 16.20 -16.63 -13.87
N PHE A 54 15.57 -15.64 -13.24
CA PHE A 54 14.13 -15.46 -13.13
C PHE A 54 13.56 -14.42 -14.10
N ALA A 55 14.37 -13.89 -15.04
CA ALA A 55 13.94 -12.80 -15.92
C ALA A 55 12.69 -13.12 -16.75
N ALA A 56 12.50 -14.38 -17.12
CA ALA A 56 11.37 -14.87 -17.90
C ALA A 56 10.27 -15.54 -17.04
N VAL A 57 10.36 -15.43 -15.71
CA VAL A 57 9.34 -15.95 -14.80
C VAL A 57 8.26 -14.90 -14.59
N ALA A 58 7.04 -15.21 -15.02
CA ALA A 58 5.90 -14.31 -14.94
C ALA A 58 5.33 -14.23 -13.52
N ARG A 59 5.25 -15.38 -12.82
CA ARG A 59 4.59 -15.48 -11.51
C ARG A 59 5.11 -16.66 -10.69
N ILE A 60 5.08 -16.53 -9.37
CA ILE A 60 5.30 -17.62 -8.41
C ILE A 60 4.14 -17.61 -7.41
N ASN A 61 3.42 -18.71 -7.25
CA ASN A 61 2.38 -18.85 -6.21
C ASN A 61 2.91 -19.56 -4.96
N SER A 62 2.11 -19.61 -3.90
CA SER A 62 2.46 -20.25 -2.62
C SER A 62 2.90 -21.71 -2.74
N MET A 63 2.23 -22.50 -3.60
CA MET A 63 2.60 -23.91 -3.82
C MET A 63 3.91 -24.05 -4.60
N GLY A 64 4.12 -23.24 -5.64
CA GLY A 64 5.35 -23.23 -6.42
C GLY A 64 6.55 -22.71 -5.63
N LEU A 65 6.33 -21.73 -4.76
CA LEU A 65 7.33 -21.28 -3.80
C LEU A 65 7.77 -22.41 -2.86
N ALA A 66 6.84 -23.22 -2.37
CA ALA A 66 7.18 -24.38 -1.54
C ALA A 66 8.02 -25.42 -2.32
N GLN A 67 7.75 -25.61 -3.62
CA GLN A 67 8.59 -26.46 -4.47
C GLN A 67 10.00 -25.88 -4.63
N LEU A 68 10.10 -24.58 -4.90
CA LEU A 68 11.38 -23.88 -5.03
C LEU A 68 12.17 -23.96 -3.72
N LEU A 69 11.53 -23.72 -2.57
CA LEU A 69 12.17 -23.82 -1.26
C LEU A 69 12.75 -25.21 -1.00
N ARG A 70 11.99 -26.27 -1.28
CA ARG A 70 12.49 -27.64 -1.14
C ARG A 70 13.73 -27.89 -1.99
N LEU A 71 13.74 -27.40 -3.24
CA LEU A 71 14.90 -27.50 -4.12
C LEU A 71 16.11 -26.75 -3.56
N LEU A 72 15.93 -25.49 -3.16
CA LEU A 72 17.00 -24.65 -2.61
C LEU A 72 17.56 -25.22 -1.30
N GLU A 73 16.71 -25.79 -0.44
CA GLU A 73 17.11 -26.43 0.80
C GLU A 73 17.90 -27.71 0.55
N HIS A 74 17.45 -28.54 -0.40
CA HIS A 74 18.18 -29.72 -0.84
C HIS A 74 19.60 -29.38 -1.35
N TRP A 75 19.71 -28.38 -2.22
CA TRP A 75 21.01 -27.94 -2.75
C TRP A 75 21.92 -27.29 -1.71
N ARG A 76 21.36 -26.51 -0.77
CA ARG A 76 22.16 -25.99 0.36
C ARG A 76 22.69 -27.11 1.25
N GLY A 77 21.90 -28.16 1.48
CA GLY A 77 22.34 -29.35 2.23
C GLY A 77 23.55 -30.06 1.59
N GLN A 78 23.75 -29.88 0.28
CA GLN A 78 24.88 -30.40 -0.48
C GLN A 78 26.03 -29.40 -0.64
N GLY A 79 25.91 -28.19 -0.09
CA GLY A 79 26.96 -27.17 -0.10
C GLY A 79 27.05 -26.34 -1.38
N LEU A 80 26.04 -26.36 -2.26
CA LEU A 80 26.00 -25.53 -3.46
C LEU A 80 25.80 -24.06 -3.08
N ARG A 81 26.51 -23.16 -3.77
CA ARG A 81 26.31 -21.72 -3.68
C ARG A 81 25.26 -21.31 -4.71
N LEU A 82 24.21 -20.64 -4.23
CA LEU A 82 23.08 -20.26 -5.05
C LEU A 82 23.07 -18.75 -5.25
N GLU A 83 22.78 -18.31 -6.46
CA GLU A 83 22.62 -16.91 -6.82
C GLU A 83 21.32 -16.75 -7.61
N ALA A 84 20.54 -15.70 -7.30
CA ALA A 84 19.35 -15.36 -8.07
C ALA A 84 19.65 -14.15 -8.96
N ARG A 85 19.33 -14.26 -10.25
CA ARG A 85 19.42 -13.17 -11.24
C ARG A 85 18.07 -12.95 -11.91
N GLY A 86 17.90 -11.79 -12.52
CA GLY A 86 16.69 -11.49 -13.29
C GLY A 86 15.41 -11.44 -12.46
N LEU A 87 15.51 -11.28 -11.13
CA LEU A 87 14.32 -11.12 -10.30
C LEU A 87 13.65 -9.80 -10.64
N ASN A 88 12.44 -9.88 -11.21
CA ASN A 88 11.59 -8.72 -11.32
C ASN A 88 11.16 -8.24 -9.92
N ARG A 89 10.62 -7.03 -9.84
CA ARG A 89 10.35 -6.37 -8.54
C ARG A 89 9.38 -7.16 -7.66
N THR A 90 8.35 -7.76 -8.25
CA THR A 90 7.37 -8.60 -7.55
C THR A 90 8.01 -9.86 -6.99
N LEU A 91 8.87 -10.53 -7.76
CA LEU A 91 9.60 -11.72 -7.32
C LEU A 91 10.64 -11.39 -6.24
N SER A 92 11.37 -10.28 -6.38
CA SER A 92 12.28 -9.79 -5.34
C SER A 92 11.53 -9.55 -4.02
N MET A 93 10.34 -8.95 -4.10
CA MET A 93 9.52 -8.68 -2.92
C MET A 93 8.98 -9.97 -2.29
N LEU A 94 8.50 -10.90 -3.11
CA LEU A 94 8.09 -12.24 -2.66
C LEU A 94 9.23 -12.96 -1.95
N PHE A 95 10.44 -12.94 -2.52
CA PHE A 95 11.62 -13.58 -1.95
C PHE A 95 12.07 -12.95 -0.64
N LYS A 96 11.93 -11.62 -0.50
CA LYS A 96 12.20 -10.93 0.76
C LYS A 96 11.19 -11.31 1.85
N MET A 97 9.89 -11.29 1.54
CA MET A 97 8.82 -11.62 2.51
C MET A 97 8.90 -13.04 3.05
N THR A 98 9.24 -13.97 2.17
CA THR A 98 9.31 -15.41 2.48
C THR A 98 10.69 -15.79 3.04
N GLY A 99 11.62 -14.82 3.06
CA GLY A 99 13.00 -15.01 3.47
C GLY A 99 13.79 -15.93 2.53
N LEU A 100 13.34 -16.15 1.29
CA LEU A 100 14.09 -16.89 0.27
C LEU A 100 15.45 -16.24 -0.05
N MET A 101 15.58 -14.93 0.16
CA MET A 101 16.86 -14.23 -0.04
C MET A 101 18.01 -14.84 0.78
N ARG A 102 17.72 -15.50 1.91
CA ARG A 102 18.73 -16.19 2.74
C ARG A 102 19.41 -17.36 2.02
N TYR A 103 18.78 -17.93 1.00
CA TYR A 103 19.31 -19.05 0.22
C TYR A 103 20.26 -18.56 -0.89
N PHE A 104 20.08 -17.32 -1.35
CA PHE A 104 20.88 -16.70 -2.42
C PHE A 104 21.95 -15.73 -1.90
N ALA A 105 21.90 -15.35 -0.63
CA ALA A 105 22.92 -14.53 -0.01
C ALA A 105 24.20 -15.36 0.23
N GLY A 106 25.34 -14.84 -0.24
CA GLY A 106 26.66 -15.35 0.13
C GLY A 106 26.87 -15.31 1.66
N PRO A 107 27.90 -15.99 2.20
CA PRO A 107 28.13 -16.10 3.64
C PRO A 107 28.20 -14.76 4.40
N GLU A 108 28.48 -13.64 3.73
CA GLU A 108 28.49 -12.30 4.33
C GLU A 108 27.09 -11.66 4.48
N GLY A 109 26.10 -12.06 3.66
CA GLY A 109 24.73 -11.51 3.72
C GLY A 109 23.85 -12.14 4.81
N ALA A 110 24.19 -13.33 5.32
CA ALA A 110 23.45 -13.98 6.39
C ALA A 110 23.56 -13.23 7.74
N ALA A 111 24.66 -12.52 7.98
CA ALA A 111 24.86 -11.72 9.18
C ALA A 111 24.00 -10.44 9.20
N ALA A 112 23.75 -9.83 8.03
CA ALA A 112 22.92 -8.63 7.90
C ALA A 112 21.42 -8.91 8.07
N VAL A 113 20.96 -10.12 7.71
CA VAL A 113 19.55 -10.53 7.89
C VAL A 113 19.28 -11.01 9.32
N ALA A 114 20.28 -11.64 9.97
CA ALA A 114 20.16 -12.07 11.36
C ALA A 114 20.13 -10.90 12.37
N SER A 115 20.77 -9.76 12.05
CA SER A 115 20.71 -8.56 12.91
C SER A 115 19.40 -7.78 12.78
N ALA A 116 18.62 -8.01 11.73
CA ALA A 116 17.32 -7.37 11.51
C ALA A 116 16.13 -8.13 12.15
N SER A 117 16.34 -9.35 12.68
CA SER A 117 15.28 -10.21 13.21
C SER A 117 15.30 -10.39 14.74
N ALA A 118 16.09 -9.63 15.48
CA ALA A 118 16.08 -9.66 16.95
C ALA A 118 15.24 -8.50 17.51
N PRO A 119 14.22 -8.74 18.35
CA PRO A 119 13.62 -7.66 19.12
C PRO A 119 14.67 -7.14 20.09
N ALA A 120 14.93 -5.83 20.07
CA ALA A 120 15.83 -5.19 21.01
C ALA A 120 15.27 -5.35 22.44
N ALA A 121 15.79 -6.35 23.15
CA ALA A 121 15.63 -6.46 24.59
C ALA A 121 16.37 -5.28 25.24
N GLY A 122 15.61 -4.36 25.81
CA GLY A 122 16.13 -3.16 26.45
C GLY A 122 17.10 -3.51 27.58
N VAL A 123 18.37 -3.15 27.38
CA VAL A 123 19.36 -3.07 28.45
C VAL A 123 19.31 -1.66 29.01
N MET A 124 18.80 -1.51 30.24
CA MET A 124 18.90 -0.27 31.02
C MET A 124 20.32 -0.09 31.58
N PRO A 125 20.87 1.14 31.58
CA PRO A 125 22.04 1.48 32.39
C PRO A 125 21.64 1.75 33.87
N PRO A 126 22.55 1.55 34.84
CA PRO A 126 22.20 1.58 36.25
C PRO A 126 22.30 2.99 36.86
N GLY A 127 21.33 3.29 37.75
CA GLY A 127 21.58 4.01 39.00
C GLY A 127 21.26 5.50 39.06
N VAL A 128 20.06 5.86 39.54
CA VAL A 128 19.83 6.97 40.49
C VAL A 128 18.58 6.62 41.34
N ARG A 129 18.68 6.83 42.67
CA ARG A 129 17.65 6.54 43.70
C ARG A 129 16.47 7.55 43.68
N PRO A 130 15.29 7.18 44.23
CA PRO A 130 14.06 7.96 44.10
C PRO A 130 13.94 9.11 45.11
N VAL A 131 13.37 10.24 44.69
CA VAL A 131 12.92 11.33 45.57
C VAL A 131 11.45 11.65 45.26
N ALA A 132 10.70 11.88 46.34
CA ALA A 132 9.25 11.90 46.44
C ALA A 132 8.51 13.02 45.67
N ALA A 133 7.25 12.73 45.38
CA ALA A 133 6.27 13.62 44.75
C ALA A 133 5.85 14.81 45.62
N ARG A 134 5.55 15.96 44.99
CA ARG A 134 4.44 16.87 45.35
C ARG A 134 4.14 17.92 44.24
N PRO A 135 2.91 18.46 44.17
CA PRO A 135 2.32 18.90 42.90
C PRO A 135 2.22 20.42 42.69
N ALA A 136 1.99 20.76 41.40
CA ALA A 136 1.18 21.84 40.83
C ALA A 136 1.59 23.32 41.00
N GLY A 137 1.71 23.99 39.84
CA GLY A 137 1.53 25.43 39.67
C GLY A 137 1.85 25.86 38.22
N PRO A 138 0.92 26.44 37.44
CA PRO A 138 1.21 26.86 36.08
C PRO A 138 1.62 28.35 36.03
N PRO A 139 2.61 28.76 35.22
CA PRO A 139 2.81 30.17 34.89
C PRO A 139 2.47 30.49 33.43
N GLN A 140 1.36 31.22 33.27
CA GLN A 140 1.14 32.43 32.46
C GLN A 140 1.87 32.60 31.10
N MET A 141 1.10 32.55 30.01
CA MET A 141 1.45 33.19 28.72
C MET A 141 1.10 34.69 28.75
N ARG A 142 2.10 35.55 28.49
CA ARG A 142 1.92 36.95 28.10
C ARG A 142 1.45 37.01 26.64
N ARG A 143 0.31 37.64 26.39
CA ARG A 143 -0.21 37.94 25.05
C ARG A 143 0.34 39.28 24.56
N ILE A 144 1.05 39.26 23.43
CA ILE A 144 1.38 40.46 22.64
C ILE A 144 0.27 40.61 21.59
N VAL A 145 -0.41 41.76 21.61
CA VAL A 145 -1.43 42.16 20.63
C VAL A 145 -0.77 42.98 19.52
N ARG A 146 -1.20 42.76 18.27
CA ARG A 146 -1.02 43.70 17.15
C ARG A 146 -2.33 43.87 16.36
N PRO A 147 -2.50 45.00 15.64
CA PRO A 147 -3.72 45.79 15.65
C PRO A 147 -4.64 45.57 14.46
N GLY A 148 -5.92 45.94 14.61
CA GLY A 148 -6.89 46.12 13.54
C GLY A 148 -7.21 47.60 13.31
N ALA A 149 -7.38 47.99 12.05
CA ALA A 149 -8.07 49.18 11.57
C ALA A 149 -9.59 48.87 11.45
N ALA A 150 -10.59 49.76 11.46
CA ALA A 150 -10.85 51.17 11.82
C ALA A 150 -12.41 51.30 11.90
N VAL A 151 -13.05 51.88 12.94
CA VAL A 151 -13.71 53.22 13.04
C VAL A 151 -15.11 53.32 12.34
N PRO A 152 -16.12 54.15 12.73
CA PRO A 152 -16.44 54.87 14.01
C PRO A 152 -17.91 54.69 14.53
N ALA A 153 -18.17 55.03 15.80
CA ALA A 153 -19.25 55.94 16.26
C ALA A 153 -19.23 56.13 17.80
N THR A 154 -19.32 57.38 18.26
CA THR A 154 -19.20 57.94 19.63
C THR A 154 -20.57 58.27 20.26
N PRO A 155 -20.69 58.85 21.49
CA PRO A 155 -20.04 58.56 22.79
C PRO A 155 -21.04 58.51 23.97
N GLY A 156 -20.61 58.02 25.14
CA GLY A 156 -21.33 58.24 26.41
C GLY A 156 -20.70 57.52 27.62
N ALA A 157 -20.13 58.29 28.55
CA ALA A 157 -19.67 57.89 29.89
C ALA A 157 -20.71 58.37 30.94
N PRO A 158 -20.71 57.97 32.25
CA PRO A 158 -19.59 57.49 33.08
C PRO A 158 -19.88 56.28 34.03
N SER A 159 -18.80 55.80 34.70
CA SER A 159 -18.67 54.77 35.78
C SER A 159 -19.45 55.10 37.09
N PRO A 160 -19.49 54.28 38.19
CA PRO A 160 -18.61 53.16 38.60
C PRO A 160 -19.27 51.95 39.37
N VAL A 161 -18.43 51.12 40.01
CA VAL A 161 -18.63 50.17 41.15
C VAL A 161 -18.63 48.64 40.85
N SER A 162 -17.73 47.93 41.54
CA SER A 162 -17.43 46.47 41.63
C SER A 162 -18.55 45.61 42.29
N PRO A 163 -18.36 44.31 42.65
CA PRO A 163 -17.52 43.21 42.13
C PRO A 163 -18.31 41.88 41.90
N ALA A 164 -17.57 40.84 41.45
CA ALA A 164 -17.76 39.42 41.77
C ALA A 164 -18.55 38.49 40.82
N VAL A 165 -18.01 37.26 40.77
CA VAL A 165 -18.60 35.96 40.40
C VAL A 165 -18.41 35.48 38.94
N ALA A 166 -17.44 34.57 38.82
CA ALA A 166 -17.45 33.28 38.12
C ALA A 166 -18.17 33.14 36.77
N SER A 167 -17.40 32.75 35.74
CA SER A 167 -17.56 31.48 34.99
C SER A 167 -16.61 31.46 33.78
N ALA A 168 -16.01 30.29 33.53
CA ALA A 168 -14.94 30.05 32.57
C ALA A 168 -15.39 30.12 31.11
N PRO A 169 -14.46 30.40 30.15
CA PRO A 169 -14.58 29.92 28.79
C PRO A 169 -13.59 28.77 28.52
N SER A 170 -14.16 27.67 28.03
CA SER A 170 -13.70 26.83 26.90
C SER A 170 -12.22 26.48 26.80
N ALA A 171 -11.94 25.18 26.94
CA ALA A 171 -10.68 24.53 26.64
C ALA A 171 -10.15 24.84 25.22
N PRO A 172 -8.82 24.92 25.01
CA PRO A 172 -8.22 24.77 23.68
C PRO A 172 -8.41 23.33 23.17
N PRO A 173 -8.39 23.11 21.84
CA PRO A 173 -8.80 21.85 21.25
C PRO A 173 -7.86 20.72 21.66
N MET A 174 -8.46 19.59 22.02
CA MET A 174 -7.82 18.31 22.26
C MET A 174 -6.90 17.90 21.10
N PRO A 175 -5.86 17.10 21.36
CA PRO A 175 -5.11 16.45 20.30
C PRO A 175 -6.08 15.63 19.44
N VAL A 176 -5.99 15.83 18.14
CA VAL A 176 -6.79 15.14 17.12
C VAL A 176 -6.60 13.64 17.30
N PRO A 177 -7.65 12.83 17.43
CA PRO A 177 -7.47 11.39 17.46
C PRO A 177 -6.96 10.96 16.09
N ALA A 178 -5.79 10.34 16.07
CA ALA A 178 -5.46 9.40 15.02
C ALA A 178 -6.62 8.40 14.90
N SER A 179 -6.95 8.03 13.66
CA SER A 179 -8.02 7.08 13.30
C SER A 179 -9.42 7.68 13.16
N VAL A 180 -9.67 8.30 12.00
CA VAL A 180 -11.00 8.76 11.61
C VAL A 180 -11.71 7.76 10.65
N LEU A 181 -11.01 6.75 10.10
CA LEU A 181 -11.66 5.62 9.39
C LEU A 181 -12.28 4.51 10.27
N PRO A 182 -11.74 4.12 11.45
CA PRO A 182 -12.34 3.04 12.24
C PRO A 182 -13.68 3.36 12.90
N ALA A 183 -14.11 4.64 12.93
CA ALA A 183 -15.44 5.02 13.40
C ALA A 183 -16.50 5.00 12.28
N MET A 184 -16.07 5.10 11.02
CA MET A 184 -16.95 5.19 9.85
C MET A 184 -17.63 3.84 9.56
N PHE A 185 -16.90 2.74 9.81
CA PHE A 185 -17.36 1.37 9.69
C PHE A 185 -17.42 0.75 11.08
N ALA A 186 -18.49 1.06 11.83
CA ALA A 186 -18.74 0.37 13.10
C ALA A 186 -18.70 -1.15 12.86
N ALA A 187 -18.07 -1.92 13.75
CA ALA A 187 -17.97 -3.38 13.69
C ALA A 187 -19.34 -4.12 13.78
N ALA A 188 -20.45 -3.39 13.65
CA ALA A 188 -21.79 -3.93 13.58
C ALA A 188 -22.00 -4.65 12.25
N ALA A 189 -22.56 -5.85 12.30
CA ALA A 189 -22.97 -6.58 11.12
C ALA A 189 -23.92 -5.72 10.26
N PRO A 190 -23.92 -5.90 8.92
CA PRO A 190 -24.94 -5.31 8.08
C PRO A 190 -26.33 -5.74 8.57
N PRO A 191 -27.36 -4.88 8.40
CA PRO A 191 -28.69 -5.19 8.88
C PRO A 191 -29.20 -6.51 8.27
N PRO A 192 -29.83 -7.40 9.07
CA PRO A 192 -30.40 -8.62 8.54
C PRO A 192 -31.52 -8.30 7.55
N GLY A 193 -31.40 -8.80 6.31
CA GLY A 193 -32.41 -8.61 5.26
C GLY A 193 -31.88 -8.90 3.85
N ASP A 194 -32.78 -8.76 2.87
CA ASP A 194 -32.45 -8.96 1.44
C ASP A 194 -31.76 -7.74 0.79
N ARG A 195 -31.62 -6.63 1.51
CA ARG A 195 -30.96 -5.42 1.03
C ARG A 195 -29.47 -5.43 1.39
N LEU A 196 -28.63 -5.20 0.39
CA LEU A 196 -27.18 -5.02 0.54
C LEU A 196 -26.83 -3.54 0.38
N ASP A 197 -26.09 -2.98 1.32
CA ASP A 197 -25.52 -1.64 1.16
C ASP A 197 -24.17 -1.74 0.45
N PHE A 198 -24.00 -0.99 -0.64
CA PHE A 198 -22.81 -0.97 -1.46
C PHE A 198 -22.20 0.44 -1.45
N LEU A 199 -20.99 0.55 -0.91
CA LEU A 199 -20.21 1.78 -0.90
C LEU A 199 -19.13 1.74 -1.99
N VAL A 200 -19.00 2.81 -2.74
CA VAL A 200 -17.97 2.96 -3.78
C VAL A 200 -17.13 4.19 -3.53
N SER A 201 -15.81 4.00 -3.44
CA SER A 201 -14.82 5.07 -3.58
C SER A 201 -14.55 5.28 -5.06
N GLN A 202 -15.12 6.32 -5.68
CA GLN A 202 -14.91 6.54 -7.11
C GLN A 202 -13.51 7.07 -7.40
N GLN A 203 -12.93 6.62 -8.51
CA GLN A 203 -11.57 7.02 -8.91
C GLN A 203 -11.60 8.34 -9.69
N ASN A 204 -12.70 8.61 -10.39
CA ASN A 204 -12.96 9.88 -11.05
C ASN A 204 -14.47 10.08 -11.30
N SER A 205 -14.88 11.31 -11.55
CA SER A 205 -16.29 11.69 -11.70
C SER A 205 -16.98 11.12 -12.95
N GLN A 206 -16.24 10.64 -13.95
CA GLN A 206 -16.82 10.08 -15.17
C GLN A 206 -17.41 8.67 -14.93
N GLN A 207 -17.00 8.00 -13.85
CA GLN A 207 -17.44 6.64 -13.54
C GLN A 207 -18.85 6.56 -12.92
N LEU A 208 -19.43 7.68 -12.51
CA LEU A 208 -20.66 7.71 -11.72
C LEU A 208 -21.80 6.94 -12.40
N THR A 209 -22.01 7.18 -13.69
CA THR A 209 -23.03 6.48 -14.50
C THR A 209 -22.75 4.98 -14.57
N GLY A 210 -21.48 4.60 -14.76
CA GLY A 210 -21.05 3.20 -14.79
C GLY A 210 -21.34 2.47 -13.48
N TRP A 211 -21.14 3.12 -12.33
CA TRP A 211 -21.44 2.53 -11.02
C TRP A 211 -22.93 2.26 -10.81
N TYR A 212 -23.81 3.20 -11.19
CA TYR A 212 -25.27 2.97 -11.14
C TYR A 212 -25.71 1.87 -12.09
N TYR A 213 -25.11 1.78 -13.27
CA TYR A 213 -25.43 0.74 -14.22
C TYR A 213 -24.96 -0.65 -13.75
N LEU A 214 -23.72 -0.75 -13.24
CA LEU A 214 -23.20 -1.96 -12.61
C LEU A 214 -24.09 -2.39 -11.44
N ASN A 215 -24.54 -1.46 -10.59
CA ASN A 215 -25.45 -1.76 -9.49
C ASN A 215 -26.77 -2.37 -9.97
N THR A 216 -27.29 -1.93 -11.11
CA THR A 216 -28.50 -2.52 -11.72
C THR A 216 -28.25 -3.95 -12.21
N LEU A 217 -27.07 -4.21 -12.78
CA LEU A 217 -26.69 -5.56 -13.18
C LEU A 217 -26.52 -6.48 -11.97
N LEU A 218 -25.81 -6.02 -10.93
CA LEU A 218 -25.61 -6.77 -9.68
C LEU A 218 -26.93 -7.15 -9.01
N GLN A 219 -27.89 -6.23 -8.93
CA GLN A 219 -29.21 -6.51 -8.35
C GLN A 219 -29.93 -7.65 -9.09
N ARG A 220 -29.88 -7.64 -10.43
CA ARG A 220 -30.50 -8.69 -11.26
C ARG A 220 -29.79 -10.03 -11.08
N THR A 221 -28.46 -10.04 -11.04
CA THR A 221 -27.67 -11.27 -10.92
C THR A 221 -27.80 -11.90 -9.53
N LEU A 222 -27.85 -11.08 -8.48
CA LEU A 222 -27.94 -11.56 -7.09
C LEU A 222 -29.38 -11.83 -6.64
N GLY A 223 -30.39 -11.34 -7.37
CA GLY A 223 -31.79 -11.40 -6.95
C GLY A 223 -32.05 -10.62 -5.65
N ARG A 224 -31.26 -9.58 -5.37
CA ARG A 224 -31.29 -8.79 -4.13
C ARG A 224 -31.30 -7.31 -4.41
N THR A 225 -31.90 -6.54 -3.51
CA THR A 225 -31.83 -5.07 -3.58
C THR A 225 -30.45 -4.61 -3.16
N VAL A 226 -29.81 -3.74 -3.96
CA VAL A 226 -28.50 -3.18 -3.64
C VAL A 226 -28.59 -1.66 -3.61
N SER A 227 -28.33 -1.10 -2.44
CA SER A 227 -28.33 0.34 -2.18
C SER A 227 -26.95 0.91 -2.38
N LEU A 228 -26.73 1.53 -3.54
CA LEU A 228 -25.46 2.15 -3.90
C LEU A 228 -25.30 3.53 -3.25
N SER A 229 -24.13 3.78 -2.68
CA SER A 229 -23.64 5.11 -2.29
C SER A 229 -22.25 5.31 -2.87
N VAL A 230 -22.09 6.33 -3.71
CA VAL A 230 -20.80 6.71 -4.30
C VAL A 230 -20.24 7.89 -3.52
N GLU A 231 -19.00 7.80 -3.09
CA GLU A 231 -18.31 8.84 -2.32
C GLU A 231 -17.08 9.34 -3.07
N ASP A 232 -16.94 10.68 -3.12
CA ASP A 232 -15.72 11.38 -3.52
C ASP A 232 -14.73 11.38 -2.36
N PHE A 233 -13.77 10.45 -2.37
CA PHE A 233 -12.80 10.31 -1.30
C PHE A 233 -11.57 11.24 -1.42
N GLU A 234 -11.62 12.24 -2.33
CA GLU A 234 -10.60 13.31 -2.39
C GLU A 234 -10.60 14.18 -1.13
N ASP A 235 -11.76 14.34 -0.48
CA ASP A 235 -11.84 14.98 0.81
C ASP A 235 -11.69 13.93 1.91
N GLY A 236 -10.66 14.09 2.75
CA GLY A 236 -10.54 13.40 4.05
C GLY A 236 -11.74 13.57 4.99
N ALA A 237 -12.81 14.24 4.55
CA ALA A 237 -14.10 14.42 5.20
C ALA A 237 -14.98 13.16 5.24
N ALA A 238 -14.73 12.13 4.41
CA ALA A 238 -15.47 10.86 4.50
C ALA A 238 -15.37 10.26 5.91
N ALA A 239 -14.20 10.40 6.53
CA ALA A 239 -13.91 9.90 7.86
C ALA A 239 -14.88 10.42 8.95
N GLY A 240 -15.55 11.56 8.75
CA GLY A 240 -16.50 12.12 9.71
C GLY A 240 -17.92 11.53 9.71
N ARG A 241 -18.29 10.65 8.76
CA ARG A 241 -19.65 10.09 8.70
C ARG A 241 -19.73 8.74 9.40
N THR A 242 -20.12 8.74 10.68
CA THR A 242 -20.48 7.50 11.37
C THR A 242 -21.70 6.87 10.69
N ARG A 243 -21.55 5.68 10.10
CA ARG A 243 -22.69 4.90 9.61
C ARG A 243 -23.28 4.10 10.78
N ALA A 244 -24.61 3.95 10.78
CA ALA A 244 -25.30 3.12 11.78
C ALA A 244 -24.89 1.64 11.69
N HIS A 245 -24.57 1.18 10.48
CA HIS A 245 -24.17 -0.20 10.18
C HIS A 245 -23.01 -0.24 9.18
N ALA A 246 -22.23 -1.32 9.21
CA ALA A 246 -21.21 -1.58 8.20
C ALA A 246 -21.87 -1.91 6.85
N PRO A 247 -21.38 -1.37 5.73
CA PRO A 247 -21.85 -1.74 4.40
C PRO A 247 -21.51 -3.21 4.10
N ALA A 248 -22.38 -3.88 3.36
CA ALA A 248 -22.12 -5.26 2.94
C ALA A 248 -20.99 -5.32 1.91
N LEU A 249 -21.00 -4.39 0.94
CA LEU A 249 -20.03 -4.29 -0.14
C LEU A 249 -19.28 -2.95 -0.07
N VAL A 250 -17.97 -2.98 -0.27
CA VAL A 250 -17.15 -1.76 -0.36
C VAL A 250 -16.17 -1.87 -1.51
N PHE A 251 -16.24 -0.97 -2.48
CA PHE A 251 -15.16 -0.73 -3.43
C PHE A 251 -14.23 0.33 -2.85
N ALA A 252 -13.04 -0.09 -2.40
CA ALA A 252 -12.13 0.73 -1.61
C ALA A 252 -10.78 0.93 -2.31
N ARG A 253 -10.17 2.09 -2.07
CA ARG A 253 -8.75 2.36 -2.38
C ARG A 253 -7.85 1.37 -1.64
N PRO A 254 -6.62 1.10 -2.12
CA PRO A 254 -5.74 0.11 -1.52
C PRO A 254 -5.49 0.32 -0.01
N PHE A 255 -5.27 1.57 0.41
CA PHE A 255 -5.05 1.91 1.82
C PHE A 255 -6.27 1.57 2.69
N ASP A 256 -7.46 1.97 2.24
CA ASP A 256 -8.71 1.76 2.96
C ASP A 256 -9.13 0.28 2.95
N ALA A 257 -8.85 -0.41 1.83
CA ALA A 257 -9.08 -1.84 1.70
C ALA A 257 -8.24 -2.64 2.72
N CYS A 258 -6.96 -2.29 2.89
CA CYS A 258 -6.12 -2.88 3.93
C CYS A 258 -6.67 -2.65 5.34
N ALA A 259 -7.11 -1.42 5.64
CA ALA A 259 -7.72 -1.13 6.93
C ALA A 259 -8.96 -2.00 7.18
N LEU A 260 -9.87 -2.10 6.21
CA LEU A 260 -11.07 -2.92 6.29
C LEU A 260 -10.77 -4.41 6.47
N MET A 261 -9.80 -4.95 5.73
CA MET A 261 -9.38 -6.35 5.85
C MET A 261 -8.76 -6.64 7.23
N GLN A 262 -7.86 -5.77 7.73
CA GLN A 262 -7.17 -6.04 8.99
C GLN A 262 -7.99 -5.77 10.24
N GLN A 263 -8.78 -4.70 10.23
CA GLN A 263 -9.49 -4.24 11.42
C GLN A 263 -10.89 -4.85 11.53
N HIS A 264 -11.50 -5.19 10.39
CA HIS A 264 -12.89 -5.63 10.32
C HIS A 264 -13.08 -6.96 9.57
N GLY A 265 -11.99 -7.59 9.12
CA GLY A 265 -12.02 -8.93 8.53
C GLY A 265 -12.68 -9.02 7.16
N TYR A 266 -12.87 -7.90 6.46
CA TYR A 266 -13.49 -7.91 5.13
C TYR A 266 -12.76 -8.84 4.16
N LEU A 267 -13.52 -9.47 3.27
CA LEU A 267 -13.04 -10.47 2.33
C LEU A 267 -12.83 -9.83 0.94
N PRO A 268 -11.64 -9.97 0.32
CA PRO A 268 -11.41 -9.49 -1.03
C PRO A 268 -12.12 -10.36 -2.06
N VAL A 269 -12.97 -9.74 -2.87
CA VAL A 269 -13.78 -10.41 -3.89
C VAL A 269 -13.12 -10.33 -5.25
N VAL A 270 -12.93 -9.12 -5.78
CA VAL A 270 -12.31 -8.84 -7.08
C VAL A 270 -11.52 -7.52 -7.05
N ARG A 271 -10.63 -7.34 -8.02
CA ARG A 271 -9.92 -6.09 -8.32
C ARG A 271 -10.11 -5.71 -9.80
N PRO A 272 -10.05 -4.42 -10.18
CA PRO A 272 -9.97 -4.04 -11.59
C PRO A 272 -8.67 -4.56 -12.23
N GLN A 273 -8.69 -4.83 -13.53
CA GLN A 273 -7.52 -5.32 -14.29
C GLN A 273 -6.48 -4.23 -14.57
N ASP A 274 -6.95 -3.01 -14.75
CA ASP A 274 -6.21 -1.87 -15.27
C ASP A 274 -6.05 -0.75 -14.22
N ASP A 275 -6.26 -1.08 -12.95
CA ASP A 275 -6.05 -0.16 -11.84
C ASP A 275 -4.93 -0.61 -10.91
N CYS A 276 -3.96 0.29 -10.71
CA CYS A 276 -2.97 0.19 -9.65
C CYS A 276 -2.40 1.57 -9.34
N ASP A 277 -2.28 1.88 -8.06
CA ASP A 277 -1.50 2.98 -7.55
C ASP A 277 -0.02 2.63 -7.64
N GLU A 278 0.74 3.48 -8.30
CA GLU A 278 2.20 3.40 -8.35
C GLU A 278 2.74 4.78 -7.94
N VAL A 279 3.91 4.81 -7.32
CA VAL A 279 4.60 6.02 -6.86
C VAL A 279 5.80 6.32 -7.75
N SER A 280 6.04 7.60 -7.98
CA SER A 280 7.29 8.16 -8.47
C SER A 280 7.92 8.99 -7.36
N LEU A 281 9.21 8.74 -7.09
CA LEU A 281 10.04 9.52 -6.18
C LEU A 281 10.76 10.58 -7.00
N ILE A 282 10.36 11.83 -6.79
CA ILE A 282 10.67 12.94 -7.69
C ILE A 282 11.48 14.00 -6.94
N VAL A 283 12.48 14.55 -7.61
CA VAL A 283 13.31 15.66 -7.13
C VAL A 283 13.28 16.79 -8.15
N ARG A 284 13.83 17.96 -7.80
CA ARG A 284 14.01 19.02 -8.79
C ARG A 284 15.06 18.62 -9.82
N HIS A 285 14.87 19.07 -11.06
CA HIS A 285 15.80 18.76 -12.15
C HIS A 285 17.23 19.27 -11.87
N ASP A 286 17.34 20.43 -11.23
CA ASP A 286 18.60 21.11 -10.91
C ASP A 286 19.26 20.62 -9.60
N ASP A 287 18.67 19.66 -8.90
CA ASP A 287 19.27 19.08 -7.70
C ASP A 287 20.49 18.23 -8.06
N ALA A 288 21.63 18.52 -7.42
CA ALA A 288 22.91 17.86 -7.71
C ALA A 288 23.01 16.42 -7.17
N ARG A 289 22.13 16.02 -6.22
CA ARG A 289 22.12 14.67 -5.65
C ARG A 289 21.61 13.65 -6.66
N ALA A 290 22.28 12.51 -6.78
CA ALA A 290 22.06 11.58 -7.88
C ALA A 290 21.20 10.39 -7.49
N THR A 291 21.34 9.89 -6.26
CA THR A 291 20.72 8.66 -5.78
C THR A 291 19.80 8.94 -4.59
N LEU A 292 18.88 8.02 -4.27
CA LEU A 292 17.99 8.19 -3.10
C LEU A 292 18.76 8.31 -1.78
N THR A 293 19.87 7.60 -1.61
CA THR A 293 20.66 7.64 -0.36
C THR A 293 21.23 9.03 -0.07
N ASP A 294 21.44 9.84 -1.11
CA ASP A 294 21.92 11.23 -0.98
C ASP A 294 20.88 12.15 -0.31
N PHE A 295 19.62 11.72 -0.22
CA PHE A 295 18.51 12.46 0.39
C PHE A 295 18.30 12.10 1.87
N ALA A 296 19.33 11.59 2.56
CA ALA A 296 19.29 11.40 4.00
C ALA A 296 18.92 12.72 4.72
N GLY A 297 17.86 12.68 5.52
CA GLY A 297 17.34 13.85 6.24
C GLY A 297 16.53 14.85 5.39
N ALA A 298 16.28 14.56 4.11
CA ALA A 298 15.46 15.40 3.23
C ALA A 298 14.02 15.52 3.73
N GLN A 299 13.43 16.71 3.55
CA GLN A 299 12.00 16.93 3.73
C GLN A 299 11.25 16.27 2.58
N VAL A 300 10.51 15.22 2.91
CA VAL A 300 9.59 14.54 2.01
C VAL A 300 8.27 15.29 1.98
N VAL A 301 7.73 15.49 0.78
CA VAL A 301 6.36 15.98 0.57
C VAL A 301 5.54 14.96 -0.21
N THR A 302 4.27 14.82 0.15
CA THR A 302 3.29 14.04 -0.63
C THR A 302 1.90 14.66 -0.51
N ALA A 303 0.93 14.17 -1.27
CA ALA A 303 -0.44 14.67 -1.23
C ALA A 303 -1.11 14.34 0.12
N LEU A 304 -1.24 13.05 0.43
CA LEU A 304 -2.02 12.56 1.57
C LEU A 304 -1.22 11.53 2.36
N GLU A 305 -1.29 11.62 3.69
CA GLU A 305 -0.70 10.65 4.61
C GLU A 305 -1.32 9.26 4.46
N ARG A 306 -2.65 9.22 4.36
CA ARG A 306 -3.43 7.97 4.22
C ARG A 306 -3.57 7.58 2.75
N SER A 307 -2.45 7.39 2.08
CA SER A 307 -2.40 6.98 0.68
C SER A 307 -1.41 5.84 0.47
N PHE A 308 -1.71 4.97 -0.50
CA PHE A 308 -0.77 3.92 -0.85
C PHE A 308 0.46 4.47 -1.61
N VAL A 309 0.34 5.64 -2.23
CA VAL A 309 1.49 6.41 -2.77
C VAL A 309 2.51 6.71 -1.67
N PHE A 310 2.05 7.16 -0.49
CA PHE A 310 2.94 7.43 0.64
C PHE A 310 3.57 6.16 1.21
N VAL A 311 2.78 5.09 1.36
CA VAL A 311 3.24 3.75 1.79
C VAL A 311 4.34 3.22 0.86
N LEU A 312 4.09 3.22 -0.45
CA LEU A 312 5.06 2.76 -1.44
C LEU A 312 6.30 3.64 -1.49
N GLY A 313 6.15 4.97 -1.39
CA GLY A 313 7.30 5.88 -1.38
C GLY A 313 8.27 5.56 -0.25
N ARG A 314 7.75 5.31 0.96
CA ARG A 314 8.56 4.90 2.11
C ARG A 314 9.22 3.53 1.91
N PHE A 315 8.46 2.56 1.43
CA PHE A 315 8.99 1.25 1.10
C PHE A 315 10.18 1.35 0.13
N PHE A 316 10.07 2.17 -0.93
CA PHE A 316 11.15 2.33 -1.90
C PHE A 316 12.36 3.07 -1.35
N CYS A 317 12.18 4.04 -0.45
CA CYS A 317 13.30 4.63 0.27
C CYS A 317 14.10 3.53 1.00
N ASP A 318 13.43 2.71 1.82
CA ASP A 318 14.09 1.66 2.60
C ASP A 318 14.78 0.62 1.71
N GLU A 319 14.12 0.20 0.63
CA GLU A 319 14.66 -0.77 -0.34
C GLU A 319 15.92 -0.26 -1.06
N CYS A 320 16.01 1.06 -1.24
CA CYS A 320 17.17 1.73 -1.82
C CYS A 320 18.20 2.18 -0.77
N GLY A 321 18.02 1.82 0.51
CA GLY A 321 18.96 2.13 1.59
C GLY A 321 18.78 3.52 2.23
N LEU A 322 17.69 4.23 1.93
CA LEU A 322 17.31 5.48 2.58
C LEU A 322 16.31 5.19 3.70
N ASP A 323 16.70 5.36 4.96
CA ASP A 323 15.80 5.14 6.11
C ASP A 323 14.60 6.10 6.07
N SER A 324 13.44 5.56 5.69
CA SER A 324 12.20 6.33 5.56
C SER A 324 11.59 6.74 6.89
N ALA A 325 11.94 6.09 8.00
CA ALA A 325 11.41 6.41 9.31
C ALA A 325 11.99 7.72 9.86
N GLY A 326 13.24 8.03 9.53
CA GLY A 326 13.95 9.24 9.95
C GLY A 326 13.64 10.49 9.11
N LEU A 327 12.92 10.37 7.98
CA LEU A 327 12.68 11.50 7.09
C LEU A 327 11.57 12.43 7.63
N PRO A 328 11.82 13.76 7.69
CA PRO A 328 10.76 14.74 7.89
C PRO A 328 9.70 14.63 6.78
N ARG A 329 8.41 14.69 7.15
CA ARG A 329 7.28 14.50 6.24
C ARG A 329 6.34 15.68 6.25
N ARG A 330 5.82 16.06 5.08
CA ARG A 330 4.82 17.11 4.92
C ARG A 330 3.73 16.67 3.94
N PHE A 331 2.48 16.95 4.30
CA PHE A 331 1.31 16.59 3.50
C PHE A 331 0.66 17.85 2.93
N ALA A 332 0.55 17.91 1.61
CA ALA A 332 0.11 19.11 0.89
C ALA A 332 -1.39 19.11 0.55
N GLY A 333 -2.10 18.01 0.78
CA GLY A 333 -3.51 17.82 0.46
C GLY A 333 -3.80 17.42 -0.99
N SER A 334 -2.94 17.80 -1.94
CA SER A 334 -3.05 17.40 -3.35
C SER A 334 -1.68 17.21 -4.00
N GLU A 335 -1.63 16.44 -5.09
CA GLU A 335 -0.39 16.20 -5.83
C GLU A 335 0.19 17.48 -6.44
N ILE A 336 -0.68 18.37 -6.94
CA ILE A 336 -0.24 19.65 -7.52
C ILE A 336 0.31 20.58 -6.44
N ALA A 337 -0.27 20.60 -5.24
CA ALA A 337 0.28 21.37 -4.12
C ALA A 337 1.64 20.80 -3.67
N ALA A 338 1.77 19.47 -3.60
CA ALA A 338 3.03 18.81 -3.27
C ALA A 338 4.13 19.11 -4.31
N LEU A 339 3.80 19.07 -5.60
CA LEU A 339 4.69 19.45 -6.69
C LEU A 339 5.15 20.91 -6.58
N LYS A 340 4.23 21.85 -6.29
CA LYS A 340 4.58 23.26 -6.09
C LYS A 340 5.57 23.44 -4.94
N MET A 341 5.42 22.68 -3.86
CA MET A 341 6.35 22.72 -2.73
C MET A 341 7.74 22.21 -3.09
N LEU A 342 7.83 21.13 -3.88
CA LEU A 342 9.11 20.64 -4.41
C LEU A 342 9.80 21.70 -5.27
N LEU A 343 9.08 22.23 -6.27
CA LEU A 343 9.63 23.20 -7.24
C LEU A 343 10.00 24.55 -6.59
N SER A 344 9.35 24.93 -5.50
CA SER A 344 9.69 26.15 -4.73
C SER A 344 10.77 25.92 -3.66
N GLY A 345 11.26 24.68 -3.52
CA GLY A 345 12.29 24.33 -2.55
C GLY A 345 11.86 24.31 -1.09
N GLN A 346 10.56 24.12 -0.84
CA GLN A 346 10.03 23.84 0.50
C GLN A 346 10.12 22.36 0.89
N ALA A 347 10.51 21.51 -0.04
CA ALA A 347 10.77 20.10 0.14
C ALA A 347 11.81 19.66 -0.90
N GLU A 348 12.55 18.60 -0.60
CA GLU A 348 13.60 18.08 -1.49
C GLU A 348 13.21 16.79 -2.21
N LEU A 349 12.28 16.01 -1.65
CA LEU A 349 11.82 14.75 -2.20
C LEU A 349 10.29 14.70 -2.24
N LEU A 350 9.72 14.37 -3.39
CA LEU A 350 8.28 14.27 -3.62
C LEU A 350 7.88 12.82 -3.86
N PHE A 351 6.88 12.34 -3.11
CA PHE A 351 6.15 11.13 -3.47
C PHE A 351 4.85 11.53 -4.16
N MET A 352 4.72 11.14 -5.42
CA MET A 352 3.57 11.44 -6.28
C MET A 352 3.12 10.17 -6.99
N SER A 353 1.83 10.05 -7.33
CA SER A 353 1.40 8.95 -8.19
C SER A 353 2.12 9.03 -9.54
N SER A 354 2.52 7.87 -10.05
CA SER A 354 3.19 7.77 -11.34
C SER A 354 2.29 8.27 -12.48
N ARG A 355 0.99 7.97 -12.41
CA ARG A 355 -0.03 8.51 -13.33
C ARG A 355 -0.13 10.03 -13.25
N GLY A 356 -0.09 10.60 -12.05
CA GLY A 356 -0.08 12.04 -11.84
C GLY A 356 1.13 12.69 -12.50
N HIS A 357 2.32 12.13 -12.30
CA HIS A 357 3.56 12.63 -12.91
C HIS A 357 3.51 12.61 -14.45
N GLU A 358 2.97 11.54 -15.04
CA GLU A 358 2.78 11.43 -16.49
C GLU A 358 1.84 12.50 -17.04
N ARG A 359 0.83 12.90 -16.27
CA ARG A 359 -0.16 13.91 -16.65
C ARG A 359 0.32 15.36 -16.46
N LEU A 360 1.50 15.57 -15.88
CA LEU A 360 2.04 16.92 -15.71
C LEU A 360 2.24 17.64 -17.05
N SER A 361 2.23 18.98 -17.01
CA SER A 361 2.58 19.77 -18.19
C SER A 361 4.06 19.57 -18.57
N ALA A 362 4.42 19.84 -19.83
CA ALA A 362 5.81 19.74 -20.28
C ALA A 362 6.75 20.62 -19.44
N LEU A 363 6.31 21.83 -19.06
CA LEU A 363 7.06 22.74 -18.20
C LEU A 363 7.29 22.16 -16.80
N ALA A 364 6.23 21.61 -16.19
CA ALA A 364 6.34 21.00 -14.86
C ALA A 364 7.26 19.77 -14.88
N ARG A 365 7.15 18.90 -15.90
CA ARG A 365 8.05 17.74 -16.06
C ARG A 365 9.50 18.16 -16.26
N ALA A 366 9.76 19.22 -17.04
CA ALA A 366 11.12 19.72 -17.28
C ALA A 366 11.79 20.24 -16.00
N GLY A 367 11.01 20.71 -15.02
CA GLY A 367 11.51 21.14 -13.71
C GLY A 367 11.75 19.99 -12.72
N THR A 368 11.43 18.75 -13.09
CA THR A 368 11.52 17.58 -12.22
C THR A 368 12.42 16.50 -12.78
N ARG A 369 12.93 15.64 -11.90
CA ARG A 369 13.66 14.42 -12.25
C ARG A 369 13.16 13.28 -11.38
N VAL A 370 12.84 12.14 -11.99
CA VAL A 370 12.43 10.93 -11.27
C VAL A 370 13.69 10.16 -10.86
N LEU A 371 13.82 9.85 -9.58
CA LEU A 371 14.89 8.98 -9.06
C LEU A 371 14.48 7.52 -9.13
N GLU A 372 13.25 7.23 -8.71
CA GLU A 372 12.69 5.89 -8.63
C GLU A 372 11.21 5.91 -9.01
N ARG A 373 10.75 4.80 -9.56
CA ARG A 373 9.35 4.62 -9.96
C ARG A 373 8.92 3.20 -9.65
N SER A 374 7.76 3.02 -9.04
CA SER A 374 7.23 1.70 -8.72
C SER A 374 6.50 1.05 -9.89
N GLU A 375 6.61 -0.29 -9.94
CA GLU A 375 5.98 -1.18 -10.92
C GLU A 375 5.62 -2.50 -10.23
N THR A 376 4.87 -2.41 -9.14
CA THR A 376 4.56 -3.57 -8.28
C THR A 376 3.25 -4.23 -8.69
N ARG A 377 2.31 -3.45 -9.25
CA ARG A 377 0.95 -3.86 -9.60
C ARG A 377 0.11 -4.44 -8.46
N VAL A 378 0.56 -4.31 -7.20
CA VAL A 378 -0.14 -4.88 -6.04
C VAL A 378 -1.15 -3.92 -5.41
N ALA A 379 -0.95 -2.61 -5.58
CA ALA A 379 -1.76 -1.56 -4.96
C ALA A 379 -2.98 -1.18 -5.80
N SER A 380 -3.91 -2.12 -6.02
CA SER A 380 -5.17 -1.87 -6.74
C SER A 380 -6.34 -1.57 -5.80
N HIS A 381 -7.36 -0.87 -6.30
CA HIS A 381 -8.65 -0.88 -5.61
C HIS A 381 -9.18 -2.32 -5.47
N LEU A 382 -9.95 -2.56 -4.41
CA LEU A 382 -10.55 -3.86 -4.12
C LEU A 382 -12.05 -3.71 -3.89
N LEU A 383 -12.83 -4.60 -4.51
CA LEU A 383 -14.19 -4.87 -4.06
C LEU A 383 -14.12 -5.85 -2.89
N LEU A 384 -14.54 -5.38 -1.73
CA LEU A 384 -14.54 -6.10 -0.47
C LEU A 384 -15.96 -6.45 -0.04
N LEU A 385 -16.09 -7.57 0.66
CA LEU A 385 -17.36 -8.08 1.18
C LEU A 385 -17.26 -8.29 2.70
N HIS A 386 -18.28 -7.84 3.43
CA HIS A 386 -18.35 -8.06 4.87
C HIS A 386 -18.46 -9.57 5.19
N PRO A 387 -17.80 -10.09 6.25
CA PRO A 387 -17.78 -11.52 6.59
C PRO A 387 -19.15 -12.18 6.76
N SER A 388 -20.14 -11.44 7.27
CA SER A 388 -21.52 -11.95 7.42
C SER A 388 -22.17 -12.34 6.08
N CYS A 389 -21.65 -11.82 4.97
CA CYS A 389 -22.15 -12.06 3.62
C CYS A 389 -21.25 -13.02 2.83
N GLN A 390 -20.32 -13.74 3.47
CA GLN A 390 -19.31 -14.60 2.82
C GLN A 390 -19.87 -15.59 1.78
N ALA A 391 -21.13 -16.03 1.92
CA ALA A 391 -21.79 -16.90 0.95
C ALA A 391 -21.91 -16.26 -0.45
N LEU A 392 -21.84 -14.92 -0.55
CA LEU A 392 -21.90 -14.17 -1.80
C LEU A 392 -20.54 -14.03 -2.50
N VAL A 393 -19.42 -14.45 -1.88
CA VAL A 393 -18.08 -14.30 -2.48
C VAL A 393 -18.00 -14.94 -3.86
N GLN A 394 -18.38 -16.22 -3.98
CA GLN A 394 -18.28 -16.94 -5.26
C GLN A 394 -19.29 -16.42 -6.30
N PRO A 395 -20.58 -16.23 -5.97
CA PRO A 395 -21.53 -15.61 -6.89
C PRO A 395 -21.07 -14.24 -7.43
N LEU A 396 -20.49 -13.40 -6.57
CA LEU A 396 -19.98 -12.09 -6.98
C LEU A 396 -18.75 -12.21 -7.89
N ARG A 397 -17.82 -13.12 -7.58
CA ARG A 397 -16.64 -13.36 -8.43
C ARG A 397 -17.05 -13.82 -9.82
N GLU A 398 -17.92 -14.82 -9.90
CA GLU A 398 -18.43 -15.35 -11.17
C GLU A 398 -19.15 -14.25 -11.97
N ALA A 399 -20.06 -13.50 -11.32
CA ALA A 399 -20.82 -12.44 -11.95
C ALA A 399 -19.93 -11.32 -12.51
N LEU A 400 -18.95 -10.85 -11.73
CA LEU A 400 -18.11 -9.70 -12.08
C LEU A 400 -17.03 -10.05 -13.10
N THR A 401 -16.38 -11.20 -12.95
CA THR A 401 -15.35 -11.66 -13.91
C THR A 401 -15.99 -12.09 -15.25
N GLY A 402 -17.26 -12.51 -15.24
CA GLY A 402 -18.03 -12.82 -16.44
C GLY A 402 -18.61 -11.61 -17.21
N LEU A 403 -18.54 -10.38 -16.68
CA LEU A 403 -19.19 -9.21 -17.31
C LEU A 403 -18.77 -8.96 -18.76
N ALA A 404 -17.49 -9.18 -19.08
CA ALA A 404 -16.97 -8.96 -20.43
C ALA A 404 -17.60 -9.88 -21.48
N GLN A 405 -18.25 -10.98 -21.07
CA GLN A 405 -18.89 -11.95 -21.96
C GLN A 405 -20.31 -11.52 -22.39
N HIS A 406 -20.84 -10.43 -21.84
CA HIS A 406 -22.19 -9.95 -22.11
C HIS A 406 -22.18 -8.49 -22.60
N ASP A 407 -23.02 -8.16 -23.59
CA ASP A 407 -23.10 -6.80 -24.16
C ASP A 407 -23.33 -5.73 -23.10
N LYS A 408 -24.28 -5.98 -22.19
CA LYS A 408 -24.58 -5.07 -21.08
C LYS A 408 -23.43 -4.94 -20.09
N GLY A 409 -22.69 -6.02 -19.86
CA GLY A 409 -21.52 -6.01 -18.97
C GLY A 409 -20.34 -5.26 -19.59
N ARG A 410 -20.09 -5.44 -20.90
CA ARG A 410 -19.09 -4.65 -21.65
C ARG A 410 -19.39 -3.16 -21.62
N GLN A 411 -20.65 -2.77 -21.76
CA GLN A 411 -21.06 -1.36 -21.63
C GLN A 411 -20.78 -0.84 -20.21
N ALA A 412 -21.10 -1.61 -19.15
CA ALA A 412 -20.82 -1.20 -17.78
C ALA A 412 -19.32 -1.02 -17.52
N LEU A 413 -18.48 -1.93 -18.04
CA LEU A 413 -17.02 -1.83 -17.97
C LEU A 413 -16.50 -0.58 -18.70
N GLN A 414 -17.05 -0.28 -19.89
CA GLN A 414 -16.71 0.91 -20.65
C GLN A 414 -17.08 2.20 -19.91
N ASP A 415 -18.28 2.28 -19.34
CA ASP A 415 -18.76 3.44 -18.57
C ASP A 415 -17.95 3.65 -17.27
N LEU A 416 -17.40 2.56 -16.71
CA LEU A 416 -16.47 2.61 -15.57
C LEU A 416 -15.04 2.93 -15.98
N GLY A 417 -14.71 2.87 -17.27
CA GLY A 417 -13.34 2.98 -17.77
C GLY A 417 -12.43 1.85 -17.25
N MET A 418 -12.97 0.64 -17.15
CA MET A 418 -12.24 -0.56 -16.70
C MET A 418 -12.22 -1.60 -17.82
N ASN A 419 -11.13 -2.35 -17.93
CA ASN A 419 -11.03 -3.45 -18.90
C ASN A 419 -11.74 -4.72 -18.44
N GLY A 420 -11.86 -4.90 -17.12
CA GLY A 420 -12.43 -6.10 -16.53
C GLY A 420 -12.10 -6.22 -15.04
N TRP A 421 -12.51 -7.34 -14.48
CA TRP A 421 -12.29 -7.70 -13.09
C TRP A 421 -11.50 -9.00 -13.00
N ASP A 422 -10.55 -9.05 -12.08
CA ASP A 422 -9.82 -10.27 -11.71
C ASP A 422 -10.10 -10.64 -10.26
N VAL A 423 -10.00 -11.94 -9.96
CA VAL A 423 -9.87 -12.39 -8.58
C VAL A 423 -8.43 -12.12 -8.13
N PRO A 424 -8.20 -11.29 -7.09
CA PRO A 424 -6.85 -11.02 -6.62
C PRO A 424 -6.22 -12.31 -6.07
N ALA A 425 -4.95 -12.54 -6.42
CA ALA A 425 -4.25 -13.72 -5.91
C ALA A 425 -4.02 -13.57 -4.40
N PRO A 426 -4.09 -14.66 -3.59
CA PRO A 426 -3.85 -14.59 -2.15
C PRO A 426 -2.50 -13.94 -1.79
N GLU A 427 -1.47 -14.20 -2.60
CA GLU A 427 -0.13 -13.66 -2.41
C GLU A 427 -0.07 -12.14 -2.69
N GLU A 428 -0.83 -11.64 -3.67
CA GLU A 428 -0.95 -10.20 -3.96
C GLU A 428 -1.64 -9.47 -2.79
N VAL A 429 -2.68 -10.07 -2.22
CA VAL A 429 -3.39 -9.52 -1.05
C VAL A 429 -2.49 -9.48 0.17
N GLU A 430 -1.76 -10.56 0.46
CA GLU A 430 -0.84 -10.58 1.61
C GLU A 430 0.32 -9.60 1.43
N MET A 431 0.82 -9.44 0.20
CA MET A 431 1.81 -8.42 -0.13
C MET A 431 1.30 -7.01 0.19
N LEU A 432 0.09 -6.69 -0.28
CA LEU A 432 -0.56 -5.43 -0.02
C LEU A 432 -0.72 -5.16 1.48
N LEU A 433 -1.17 -6.18 2.24
CA LEU A 433 -1.33 -6.11 3.70
C LEU A 433 0.00 -5.96 4.44
N MET A 434 1.06 -6.63 3.98
CA MET A 434 2.41 -6.52 4.55
C MET A 434 2.93 -5.09 4.43
N LEU A 435 2.87 -4.50 3.22
CA LEU A 435 3.28 -3.13 2.98
C LEU A 435 2.50 -2.15 3.86
N TYR A 436 1.18 -2.35 3.97
CA TYR A 436 0.34 -1.56 4.85
C TYR A 436 0.77 -1.67 6.33
N ARG A 437 0.94 -2.88 6.89
CA ARG A 437 1.35 -3.06 8.31
C ARG A 437 2.67 -2.36 8.61
N ARG A 438 3.59 -2.40 7.65
CA ARG A 438 4.95 -1.90 7.84
C ARG A 438 5.05 -0.38 7.71
N TYR A 439 4.31 0.23 6.79
CA TYR A 439 4.55 1.61 6.35
C TYR A 439 3.37 2.57 6.53
N ALA A 440 2.17 2.09 6.88
CA ALA A 440 1.01 2.95 7.05
C ALA A 440 1.03 3.83 8.31
N GLY A 441 1.94 3.55 9.27
CA GLY A 441 2.07 4.24 10.56
C GLY A 441 3.18 5.29 10.64
#